data_AF-A0A914DKC0-F1
#
_entry.id   AF-A0A914DKC0-F1
#
_cell.length_a   1.000
_cell.length_b   1.000
_cell.length_c   1.000
_cell.angle_alpha   90.00
_cell.angle_beta   90.00
_cell.angle_gamma   90.00
#
_symmetry.space_group_name_H-M   'P 1'
#
loop_
_entity.id
_entity.type
_entity.pdbx_description
1 polymer ?
#
loop_
_entity_poly.entity_id
_entity_poly.type
_entity_poly.pdbx_seq_one_letter_code
_entity_poly.pdbx_strand_id
1 'polypeptide(L)' 'MAYSGEKLPPGTLCVVCEDLATGNHYSVPSCNGCKTFFRRAVVNNRTFACMGHGNCPVNK' A
#
# COMPACT_ATOMS: atom_id res chain seq x y z
N MET A 1 -8.47 10.98 -20.20
CA MET A 1 -8.33 10.37 -18.86
C MET A 1 -7.11 11.00 -18.21
N ALA A 2 -7.30 12.02 -17.37
CA ALA A 2 -6.22 12.91 -16.94
C ALA A 2 -5.28 12.20 -15.96
N TYR A 3 -4.00 12.12 -16.35
CA TYR A 3 -2.90 11.59 -15.55
C TYR A 3 -2.06 12.78 -15.07
N SER A 4 -2.58 13.53 -14.11
CA SER A 4 -1.97 14.79 -13.65
C SER A 4 -2.16 14.99 -12.16
N GLY A 5 -1.19 14.54 -11.36
CA GLY A 5 -0.81 15.16 -10.09
C GLY A 5 -1.91 15.40 -9.04
N GLU A 6 -2.94 14.56 -8.96
CA GLU A 6 -3.99 14.71 -7.95
C GLU A 6 -3.41 14.49 -6.56
N LYS A 7 -3.20 15.60 -5.84
CA LYS A 7 -2.97 15.59 -4.39
C LYS A 7 -4.15 14.86 -3.76
N LEU A 8 -3.88 13.78 -3.03
CA LEU A 8 -4.91 13.06 -2.30
C LEU A 8 -5.67 14.01 -1.35
N PRO A 9 -6.98 13.82 -1.15
CA PRO A 9 -7.71 14.54 -0.12
C PRO A 9 -6.98 14.46 1.25
N PRO A 10 -6.93 15.56 2.02
CA PRO A 10 -6.36 15.53 3.36
C PRO A 10 -7.02 14.43 4.22
N GLY A 11 -6.21 13.66 4.93
CA GLY A 11 -6.70 12.55 5.75
C GLY A 11 -7.04 11.27 4.98
N THR A 12 -6.73 11.18 3.68
CA THR A 12 -6.86 9.92 2.93
C THR A 12 -6.00 8.83 3.59
N LEU A 13 -6.60 7.67 3.85
CA LEU A 13 -5.93 6.54 4.46
C LEU A 13 -5.37 5.58 3.41
N CYS A 14 -4.30 4.88 3.78
CA CYS A 14 -3.74 3.78 3.04
C CYS A 14 -4.76 2.64 2.99
N VAL A 15 -5.12 2.18 1.79
CA VAL A 15 -6.10 1.11 1.61
C VAL A 15 -5.64 -0.26 2.12
N VAL A 16 -4.38 -0.39 2.53
CA VAL A 16 -3.77 -1.65 2.97
C VAL A 16 -3.66 -1.75 4.49
N CYS A 17 -3.18 -0.70 5.17
CA CYS A 17 -2.87 -0.73 6.60
C CYS A 17 -3.49 0.43 7.39
N GLU A 18 -4.31 1.26 6.73
CA GLU A 18 -5.03 2.39 7.34
C GLU A 18 -4.15 3.53 7.90
N ASP A 19 -2.82 3.49 7.72
CA ASP A 19 -1.94 4.63 8.00
C ASP A 19 -2.19 5.77 6.99
N LEU A 20 -1.71 6.99 7.28
CA LEU A 20 -1.90 8.14 6.39
C LEU A 20 -1.28 7.89 5.01
N ALA A 21 -2.09 7.99 3.95
CA ALA A 21 -1.61 7.85 2.59
C ALA A 21 -0.73 9.05 2.22
N THR A 22 0.41 8.78 1.59
CA THR A 22 1.33 9.82 1.11
C THR A 22 1.07 10.20 -0.33
N GLY A 23 0.31 9.38 -1.06
CA GLY A 23 -0.04 9.57 -2.46
C GLY A 23 -0.64 8.31 -3.06
N ASN A 24 -0.98 8.40 -4.34
CA ASN A 24 -1.29 7.22 -5.14
C ASN A 24 0.02 6.54 -5.55
N HIS A 25 0.24 5.31 -5.06
CA HIS A 25 1.34 4.45 -5.53
C HIS A 25 0.73 3.23 -6.18
N TYR A 26 1.15 2.93 -7.42
CA TYR A 26 0.58 1.83 -8.20
C TYR A 26 -0.96 1.95 -8.36
N SER A 27 -1.42 3.18 -8.60
CA SER A 27 -2.83 3.53 -8.84
C SER A 27 -3.78 3.43 -7.65
N VAL A 28 -3.26 3.28 -6.42
CA VAL A 28 -4.09 3.27 -5.19
C VAL A 28 -3.50 4.16 -4.08
N PRO A 29 -4.34 4.77 -3.22
CA PRO A 29 -3.88 5.53 -2.06
C PRO A 29 -3.11 4.61 -1.09
N SER A 30 -1.85 4.90 -0.85
CA SER A 30 -1.02 4.08 0.04
C SER A 30 0.04 4.89 0.78
N CYS A 31 0.49 4.35 1.93
CA CYS A 31 1.59 4.91 2.69
C CYS A 31 2.95 4.47 2.11
N ASN A 32 4.04 5.08 2.57
CA ASN A 32 5.39 4.74 2.12
C ASN A 32 5.81 3.30 2.48
N GLY A 33 5.28 2.76 3.58
CA GLY A 33 5.53 1.38 4.02
C GLY A 33 4.98 0.36 3.02
N CYS A 34 3.67 0.42 2.75
CA CYS A 34 2.99 -0.48 1.81
C CYS A 34 3.54 -0.35 0.38
N LYS A 35 3.82 0.89 -0.08
CA LYS A 35 4.52 1.13 -1.35
C LYS A 35 5.84 0.36 -1.44
N THR A 36 6.68 0.48 -0.42
CA THR A 36 8.02 -0.12 -0.40
C THR A 36 7.94 -1.64 -0.27
N PHE A 37 7.02 -2.14 0.57
CA PHE A 37 6.76 -3.56 0.72
C PHE A 37 6.34 -4.19 -0.61
N PHE A 38 5.35 -3.62 -1.29
CA PHE A 38 4.87 -4.11 -2.59
C PHE A 38 5.98 -4.11 -3.64
N ARG A 39 6.73 -3.00 -3.76
CA ARG A 39 7.89 -2.92 -4.69
C ARG A 39 8.89 -4.05 -4.44
N ARG A 40 9.28 -4.28 -3.18
CA ARG A 40 10.26 -5.33 -2.82
C ARG A 40 9.71 -6.72 -3.06
N ALA A 41 8.42 -6.95 -2.81
CA ALA A 41 7.77 -8.23 -3.06
C ALA A 41 7.80 -8.58 -4.55
N VAL A 42 7.39 -7.64 -5.41
CA VAL A 42 7.32 -7.83 -6.87
C VAL A 42 8.70 -7.93 -7.50
N VAL A 43 9.58 -6.95 -7.25
CA VAL A 43 10.92 -6.90 -7.89
C VAL A 43 11.78 -8.11 -7.54
N ASN A 44 11.66 -8.63 -6.31
CA ASN A 44 12.43 -9.79 -5.87
C ASN A 44 11.66 -11.11 -5.99
N ASN A 45 10.48 -11.12 -6.63
CA ASN A 45 9.61 -12.29 -6.76
C ASN A 45 9.41 -13.07 -5.44
N ARG A 46 9.17 -12.34 -4.34
CA ARG A 46 9.03 -12.92 -3.00
C ARG A 46 7.69 -13.62 -2.89
N THR A 47 7.73 -14.89 -2.50
CA THR A 47 6.54 -15.64 -2.06
C THR A 47 6.51 -15.65 -0.54
N PHE A 48 5.39 -15.26 0.06
CA PHE A 48 5.20 -15.25 1.51
C PHE A 48 4.26 -16.39 1.90
N ALA A 49 4.62 -17.14 2.94
CA ALA A 49 3.74 -18.10 3.56
C ALA A 49 3.28 -17.54 4.92
N CYS A 50 1.97 -17.50 5.15
CA CYS A 50 1.44 -17.16 6.47
C CYS A 50 1.76 -18.29 7.44
N MET A 51 2.30 -17.96 8.62
CA MET A 51 2.53 -18.94 9.68
C MET A 51 1.24 -19.27 10.47
N GLY A 52 0.17 -18.51 10.26
CA GLY A 52 -1.15 -18.72 10.88
C GLY A 52 -2.21 -19.11 9.86
N HIS A 53 -3.43 -18.54 9.99
CA HIS A 53 -4.59 -18.92 9.16
C HIS A 53 -4.83 -18.03 7.93
N GLY A 54 -3.89 -17.14 7.58
CA GLY A 54 -4.02 -16.24 6.43
C GLY A 54 -4.99 -15.07 6.62
N ASN A 55 -5.68 -14.97 7.76
CA ASN A 55 -6.58 -13.85 8.10
C ASN A 55 -5.91 -12.88 9.09
N CYS A 56 -4.66 -12.50 8.82
CA CYS A 56 -3.92 -11.59 9.68
C CYS A 56 -4.46 -10.17 9.52
N PRO A 57 -4.92 -9.49 10.60
CA PRO A 57 -5.29 -8.09 10.51
C PRO A 57 -4.06 -7.26 10.15
N VAL A 58 -4.19 -6.38 9.15
CA VAL A 58 -3.12 -5.48 8.72
C VAL A 58 -3.49 -4.07 9.17
N ASN A 59 -2.76 -3.57 10.17
CA ASN A 59 -2.90 -2.22 10.71
C ASN A 59 -1.51 -1.58 10.84
N LYS A 60 -1.48 -0.33 11.33
CA LYS A 60 -0.26 0.41 11.64
C LYS A 60 0.46 -0.15 12.85
#